data_AF-A0A1E4FJZ9-F1
#
_entry.id   AF-A0A1E4FJZ9-F1
#
_cell.length_a   1.000
_cell.length_b   1.000
_cell.length_c   1.000
_cell.angle_alpha   90.00
_cell.angle_beta   90.00
_cell.angle_gamma   90.00
#
_symmetry.space_group_name_H-M   'P 1'
#
loop_
_entity.id
_entity.type
_entity.pdbx_description
1 polymer ?
#
loop_
_entity_poly.entity_id
_entity_poly.type
_entity_poly.pdbx_seq_one_letter_code
_entity_poly.pdbx_strand_id
1 'polypeptide(L)' 'MNPLLYIRKVVFKVKQIEFAQIVGVGQASVSRWENGECSPSLDDMRAIREAAIERQIAWDDAWFFGVPQVAA' A
#
# COMPACT_ATOMS: atom_id res chain seq x y z
N MET A 1 12.65 -0.39 -4.70
CA MET A 1 11.40 0.21 -4.19
C MET A 1 10.61 -0.87 -3.47
N ASN A 2 10.12 -0.63 -2.25
CA ASN A 2 9.32 -1.61 -1.49
C ASN A 2 7.90 -1.73 -2.10
N PRO A 3 7.31 -2.94 -2.16
CA PRO A 3 5.88 -3.17 -2.46
C PRO A 3 4.92 -2.09 -1.91
N LEU A 4 4.95 -1.82 -0.62
CA LEU A 4 4.00 -0.89 0.03
C LEU A 4 4.27 0.57 -0.37
N LEU A 5 5.54 0.91 -0.58
CA LEU A 5 5.94 2.23 -1.07
C LEU A 5 5.42 2.46 -2.50
N TYR A 6 5.46 1.42 -3.35
CA TYR A 6 4.88 1.45 -4.70
C TYR A 6 3.37 1.60 -4.65
N ILE A 7 2.68 0.77 -3.85
CA ILE A 7 1.23 0.85 -3.67
C ILE A 7 0.84 2.27 -3.26
N ARG A 8 1.48 2.85 -2.24
CA ARG A 8 1.12 4.21 -1.83
C ARG A 8 1.44 5.27 -2.89
N LYS A 9 2.66 5.29 -3.42
CA LYS A 9 3.12 6.40 -4.29
C LYS A 9 2.59 6.32 -5.71
N VAL A 10 2.43 5.12 -6.26
CA VAL A 10 2.09 4.91 -7.67
C VAL A 10 0.63 4.54 -7.83
N VAL A 11 0.11 3.63 -7.00
CA VAL A 11 -1.26 3.14 -7.10
C VAL A 11 -2.24 4.14 -6.47
N PHE A 12 -2.04 4.50 -5.20
CA PHE A 12 -2.92 5.45 -4.50
C PHE A 12 -2.55 6.91 -4.73
N LYS A 13 -1.27 7.22 -4.98
CA LYS A 13 -0.74 8.57 -5.20
C LYS A 13 -1.02 9.56 -4.05
N VAL A 14 -0.91 9.06 -2.82
CA VAL A 14 -1.20 9.82 -1.59
C VAL A 14 0.02 9.92 -0.67
N LYS A 15 -0.03 10.83 0.30
CA LYS A 15 0.94 10.94 1.40
C LYS A 15 0.76 9.78 2.38
N GLN A 16 1.78 9.52 3.21
CA GLN A 16 1.72 8.42 4.20
C GLN A 16 0.55 8.57 5.18
N ILE A 17 0.25 9.79 5.63
CA ILE A 17 -0.86 10.05 6.56
C ILE A 17 -2.23 9.79 5.91
N GLU A 18 -2.40 10.20 4.65
CA GLU A 18 -3.63 9.97 3.88
C GLU A 18 -3.81 8.47 3.62
N PHE A 19 -2.73 7.75 3.27
CA PHE A 19 -2.76 6.29 3.11
C PHE A 19 -3.15 5.59 4.41
N ALA A 20 -2.58 6.03 5.53
CA ALA A 20 -2.89 5.47 6.84
C ALA A 20 -4.37 5.65 7.20
N GLN A 21 -4.94 6.84 6.93
CA GLN A 21 -6.36 7.11 7.13
C GLN A 21 -7.26 6.24 6.24
N ILE A 22 -6.85 6.01 5.00
CA ILE A 22 -7.58 5.15 4.05
C ILE A 22 -7.65 3.70 4.55
N VAL A 23 -6.55 3.19 5.10
CA VAL A 23 -6.43 1.80 5.56
C VAL A 23 -6.97 1.62 6.99
N GLY A 24 -7.11 2.71 7.76
CA GLY A 24 -7.57 2.67 9.15
C GLY A 24 -6.45 2.42 10.17
N VAL A 25 -5.21 2.79 9.83
CA VAL A 25 -4.02 2.62 10.69
C VAL A 25 -3.35 3.95 11.01
N GLY A 26 -2.33 3.94 11.87
CA GLY A 26 -1.48 5.11 12.13
C GLY A 26 -0.41 5.32 11.06
N GLN A 27 0.01 6.58 10.82
CA GLN A 27 1.08 6.90 9.86
C GLN A 27 2.41 6.20 10.19
N ALA A 28 2.70 5.97 11.48
CA ALA A 28 3.87 5.22 11.90
C ALA A 28 3.87 3.77 11.39
N SER A 29 2.69 3.12 11.29
CA SER A 29 2.58 1.77 10.72
C SER A 29 2.99 1.77 9.25
N VAL A 30 2.47 2.73 8.47
CA VAL A 30 2.84 2.90 7.06
C VAL A 30 4.35 3.15 6.91
N SER A 31 4.93 4.01 7.76
CA SER A 31 6.37 4.25 7.73
C SER A 31 7.19 2.98 7.97
N ARG A 32 6.82 2.17 8.96
CA ARG A 32 7.50 0.89 9.26
C ARG A 32 7.36 -0.10 8.12
N TRP A 33 6.17 -0.17 7.49
CA TRP A 33 5.94 -1.02 6.32
C TRP A 33 6.84 -0.63 5.15
N GLU A 34 6.96 0.67 4.86
CA GLU A 34 7.78 1.17 3.76
C GLU A 34 9.29 0.97 3.99
N ASN A 35 9.72 1.06 5.25
CA ASN A 35 11.11 0.80 5.66
C ASN A 35 11.43 -0.70 5.77
N GLY A 36 10.43 -1.59 5.69
CA GLY A 36 10.63 -3.03 5.86
C GLY A 36 10.84 -3.48 7.31
N GLU A 37 10.57 -2.61 8.29
CA GLU A 37 10.67 -2.92 9.72
C GLU A 37 9.53 -3.83 10.20
N CYS A 38 8.38 -3.75 9.55
CA CYS A 38 7.21 -4.56 9.85
C CYS A 38 6.43 -4.85 8.55
N SER A 39 5.73 -5.98 8.50
CA SER A 39 4.81 -6.28 7.40
C SER A 39 3.37 -5.93 7.80
N PRO A 40 2.51 -5.49 6.86
CA PRO A 40 1.08 -5.36 7.12
C PRO A 40 0.48 -6.72 7.48
N SER A 41 -0.54 -6.71 8.36
CA SER A 41 -1.33 -7.90 8.67
C SER A 41 -2.26 -8.27 7.51
N LEU A 42 -2.89 -9.45 7.58
CA LEU A 42 -3.90 -9.85 6.59
C LEU A 42 -5.11 -8.89 6.58
N ASP A 43 -5.50 -8.37 7.75
CA ASP A 43 -6.59 -7.39 7.83
C ASP A 43 -6.18 -6.06 7.19
N ASP A 44 -4.93 -5.61 7.37
CA ASP A 44 -4.39 -4.42 6.70
C ASP A 44 -4.36 -4.61 5.18
N MET A 45 -3.92 -5.78 4.70
CA MET A 45 -3.90 -6.10 3.28
C MET A 45 -5.32 -6.11 2.68
N ARG A 46 -6.30 -6.66 3.42
CA ARG A 46 -7.72 -6.62 3.02
C ARG A 46 -8.23 -5.18 2.93
N ALA A 47 -7.95 -4.35 3.94
CA ALA A 47 -8.36 -2.94 3.95
C ALA A 47 -7.75 -2.14 2.79
N ILE A 48 -6.47 -2.38 2.46
CA ILE A 48 -5.82 -1.78 1.28
C ILE A 48 -6.54 -2.18 -0.01
N ARG A 49 -6.85 -3.47 -0.18
CA ARG A 49 -7.55 -3.99 -1.37
C ARG A 49 -8.96 -3.40 -1.50
N GLU A 50 -9.73 -3.40 -0.43
CA GLU A 50 -11.07 -2.82 -0.38
C GLU A 50 -11.04 -1.33 -0.73
N ALA A 51 -10.09 -0.59 -0.15
CA ALA A 51 -9.90 0.83 -0.43
C ALA A 51 -9.55 1.11 -1.91
N ALA A 52 -8.79 0.23 -2.57
CA ALA A 52 -8.49 0.35 -4.00
C ALA A 52 -9.75 0.13 -4.85
N ILE A 53 -10.55 -0.89 -4.52
CA ILE A 53 -11.80 -1.22 -5.21
C ILE A 53 -12.83 -0.08 -5.07
N GLU A 54 -13.03 0.44 -3.86
CA GLU A 54 -13.94 1.57 -3.59
C GLU A 54 -13.56 2.82 -4.40
N ARG A 55 -12.27 3.03 -4.62
CA ARG A 55 -11.73 4.15 -5.41
C ARG A 55 -11.66 3.86 -6.90
N GLN A 56 -12.16 2.71 -7.34
CA GLN A 56 -12.11 2.25 -8.73
C GLN A 56 -10.67 2.22 -9.31
N ILE A 57 -9.69 1.92 -8.46
CA ILE A 57 -8.29 1.79 -8.88
C ILE A 57 -8.09 0.37 -9.41
N ALA A 58 -7.41 0.25 -10.57
CA ALA A 58 -6.97 -1.05 -11.07
C ALA A 58 -6.03 -1.68 -10.03
N TRP A 59 -6.40 -2.83 -9.50
CA TRP A 59 -5.73 -3.49 -8.40
C TRP A 59 -5.13 -4.83 -8.82
N ASP A 60 -3.92 -5.13 -8.33
CA ASP A 60 -3.26 -6.42 -8.48
C ASP A 60 -2.64 -6.83 -7.14
N ASP A 61 -3.12 -7.95 -6.57
CA ASP A 61 -2.64 -8.48 -5.30
C ASP A 61 -1.15 -8.89 -5.35
N ALA A 62 -0.59 -9.13 -6.55
CA ALA A 62 0.84 -9.38 -6.71
C ALA A 62 1.70 -8.20 -6.22
N TRP A 63 1.15 -6.98 -6.18
CA TRP A 63 1.86 -5.80 -5.70
C TRP A 63 2.26 -5.86 -4.22
N PHE A 64 1.65 -6.71 -3.41
CA PHE A 64 2.10 -6.94 -2.04
C PHE A 64 3.41 -7.74 -1.97
N PHE A 65 3.66 -8.58 -2.96
CA PHE A 65 4.80 -9.52 -2.98
C PHE A 65 5.94 -9.04 -3.87
N GLY A 66 5.67 -8.12 -4.80
CA GLY A 66 6.68 -7.56 -5.68
C GLY A 66 6.20 -6.31 -6.40
N VAL A 67 7.13 -5.41 -6.72
CA VAL A 67 6.82 -4.24 -7.55
C VAL A 67 6.93 -4.65 -9.02
N PRO A 68 5.97 -4.28 -9.90
CA PRO A 68 6.10 -4.51 -11.33
C PRO A 68 7.41 -3.92 -11.83
N GLN A 69 8.22 -4.75 -12.47
CA GLN A 69 9.40 -4.27 -13.18
C GLN A 69 8.89 -3.56 -14.44
N VAL A 70 8.46 -2.30 -14.29
CA VAL A 70 8.16 -1.47 -15.45
C VAL A 70 9.48 -1.36 -16.21
N ALA A 71 9.57 -2.06 -17.35
CA ALA A 71 10.71 -2.00 -18.23
C ALA A 71 10.97 -0.52 -18.54
N ALA A 72 12.17 -0.06 -18.20
CA ALA A 72 12.63 1.30 -18.44
C ALA A 72 12.73 1.60 -19.93
#